data_AF-A0A965Y0U8-F1
#
_entry.id   AF-A0A965Y0U8-F1
#
_cell.length_a   1.000
_cell.length_b   1.000
_cell.length_c   1.000
_cell.angle_alpha   90.00
_cell.angle_beta   90.00
_cell.angle_gamma   90.00
#
_symmetry.space_group_name_H-M   'P 1'
#
loop_
_entity.id
_entity.type
_entity.pdbx_description
1 polymer ?
#
loop_
_entity_poly.entity_id
_entity_poly.type
_entity_poly.pdbx_seq_one_letter_code
_entity_poly.pdbx_strand_id
1 'polypeptide(L)'
;MYIANRWQDYELMDAGSGDKLERWGDYILQRPDPQAIWPHDQWPKPDALYLRDGGGGRWQARRPLPKTWQIRYPGLYGDLVFQVEPTGFKHTGLFPEQAANWDFTSRIIHQAKEQGRTVRVLNLFAYTGGATVASAMAGADEVVHLDASKGMVSWARQNVQLSGLGDCYIRYIVDDVLKFVEREIRRGRRYDGIIMDPPAYGL
;
A
#
# COMPACT_ATOMS: atom_id res chain seq x y z
N MET A 1 8.20 -11.89 14.84
CA MET A 1 8.14 -11.79 13.36
C MET A 1 6.79 -11.19 13.00
N TYR A 2 6.76 -10.09 12.26
CA TYR A 2 5.52 -9.55 11.68
C TYR A 2 5.25 -10.28 10.37
N ILE A 3 4.03 -10.76 10.16
CA ILE A 3 3.68 -11.58 8.98
C ILE A 3 2.35 -11.07 8.42
N ALA A 4 2.31 -10.82 7.11
CA ALA A 4 1.10 -10.48 6.36
C ALA A 4 0.47 -11.76 5.77
N ASN A 5 -0.20 -12.57 6.60
CA ASN A 5 -0.73 -13.89 6.22
C ASN A 5 -2.26 -13.95 6.06
N ARG A 6 -2.95 -12.81 6.11
CA ARG A 6 -4.42 -12.75 5.99
C ARG A 6 -4.91 -12.45 4.57
N TRP A 7 -4.01 -12.22 3.62
CA TRP A 7 -4.37 -11.96 2.23
C TRP A 7 -5.23 -13.08 1.64
N GLN A 8 -6.33 -12.70 0.99
CA GLN A 8 -7.14 -13.64 0.19
C GLN A 8 -6.77 -13.54 -1.29
N ASP A 9 -6.65 -12.30 -1.77
CA ASP A 9 -6.42 -12.00 -3.18
C ASP A 9 -4.95 -11.75 -3.51
N TYR A 10 -4.03 -11.94 -2.57
CA TYR A 10 -2.59 -11.86 -2.82
C TYR A 10 -1.87 -13.07 -2.24
N GLU A 11 -0.89 -13.57 -2.97
CA GLU A 11 -0.04 -14.67 -2.53
C GLU A 11 1.33 -14.56 -3.20
N LEU A 12 2.40 -14.64 -2.41
CA LEU A 12 3.72 -14.96 -2.92
C LEU A 12 3.78 -16.48 -3.11
N MET A 13 3.69 -16.94 -4.36
CA MET A 13 3.60 -18.36 -4.70
C MET A 13 4.96 -19.05 -4.59
N ASP A 14 6.00 -18.40 -5.13
CA ASP A 14 7.38 -18.87 -5.07
C ASP A 14 8.35 -17.72 -5.39
N ALA A 15 9.63 -17.90 -5.10
CA ALA A 15 10.70 -16.99 -5.46
C ALA A 15 12.00 -17.75 -5.70
N GLY A 16 12.89 -17.18 -6.50
CA GLY A 16 14.21 -17.73 -6.76
C GLY A 16 14.81 -17.16 -8.05
N SER A 17 16.07 -17.48 -8.31
CA SER A 17 16.81 -17.09 -9.52
C SER A 17 16.73 -15.58 -9.85
N GLY A 18 16.57 -14.73 -8.83
CA GLY A 18 16.43 -13.28 -8.99
C GLY A 18 15.02 -12.77 -9.30
N ASP A 19 14.01 -13.64 -9.25
CA ASP A 19 12.61 -13.35 -9.52
C ASP A 19 11.69 -13.84 -8.39
N LYS A 20 10.44 -13.40 -8.43
CA LYS A 20 9.33 -13.91 -7.64
C LYS A 20 8.07 -14.06 -8.48
N LEU A 21 7.26 -15.05 -8.11
CA LEU A 21 5.98 -15.37 -8.70
C LEU A 21 4.87 -15.08 -7.70
N GLU A 22 3.93 -14.23 -8.07
CA GLU A 22 2.88 -13.76 -7.18
C GLU A 22 1.51 -13.87 -7.84
N ARG A 23 0.51 -14.30 -7.08
CA ARG A 23 -0.89 -14.23 -7.49
C ARG A 23 -1.50 -12.94 -6.96
N TRP A 24 -2.21 -12.23 -7.83
CA TRP A 24 -2.93 -10.98 -7.55
C TRP A 24 -4.36 -11.12 -8.10
N GLY A 25 -5.28 -11.60 -7.26
CA GLY A 25 -6.62 -12.01 -7.65
C GLY A 25 -6.53 -13.23 -8.59
N ASP A 26 -7.02 -13.05 -9.82
CA ASP A 26 -7.03 -14.07 -10.87
C ASP A 26 -5.77 -14.08 -11.75
N TYR A 27 -4.79 -13.21 -11.45
CA TYR A 27 -3.62 -12.99 -12.32
C TYR A 27 -2.32 -13.40 -11.63
N ILE A 28 -1.53 -14.20 -12.32
CA ILE A 28 -0.17 -14.59 -11.90
C ILE A 28 0.84 -13.65 -12.54
N LEU A 29 1.60 -12.95 -11.71
CA LEU A 29 2.60 -11.98 -12.12
C LEU A 29 4.00 -12.46 -11.74
N GLN A 30 4.95 -12.38 -12.67
CA GLN A 30 6.37 -12.59 -12.38
C GLN A 30 7.08 -11.24 -12.30
N ARG A 31 7.83 -11.02 -11.22
CA ARG A 31 8.57 -9.78 -10.97
C ARG A 31 10.00 -10.03 -10.51
N PRO A 32 10.94 -9.16 -10.87
CA PRO A 32 12.31 -9.24 -10.38
C PRO A 32 12.43 -8.98 -8.87
N ASP A 33 13.10 -9.90 -8.18
CA ASP A 33 13.52 -9.80 -6.78
C ASP A 33 14.99 -10.24 -6.63
N PRO A 34 15.95 -9.29 -6.69
CA PRO A 34 17.37 -9.60 -6.65
C PRO A 34 17.85 -10.28 -5.35
N GLN A 35 17.02 -10.28 -4.30
CA GLN A 35 17.35 -10.95 -3.04
C GLN A 35 16.98 -12.43 -3.06
N ALA A 36 16.13 -12.87 -3.99
CA ALA A 36 15.74 -14.27 -4.18
C ALA A 36 16.81 -15.05 -4.94
N ILE A 37 17.99 -15.22 -4.34
CA ILE A 37 19.19 -15.79 -4.98
C ILE A 37 19.23 -17.32 -5.00
N TRP A 38 18.30 -17.99 -4.33
CA TRP A 38 18.19 -19.46 -4.33
C TRP A 38 17.53 -19.94 -5.64
N PRO A 39 17.80 -21.17 -6.10
CA PRO A 39 17.13 -21.70 -7.28
C PRO A 39 15.64 -21.96 -7.01
N HIS A 40 14.84 -21.95 -8.06
CA HIS A 40 13.45 -22.42 -8.03
C HIS A 40 13.24 -23.50 -9.10
N ASP A 41 12.25 -24.36 -8.89
CA ASP A 41 11.83 -25.36 -9.87
C ASP A 41 10.98 -24.74 -10.99
N GLN A 42 10.46 -25.56 -11.90
CA GLN A 42 9.63 -25.07 -12.99
C GLN A 42 8.34 -24.40 -12.48
N TRP A 43 8.21 -23.10 -12.76
CA TRP A 43 7.00 -22.33 -12.47
C TRP A 43 5.90 -22.53 -13.52
N PRO A 44 4.62 -22.33 -13.15
CA PRO A 44 3.58 -22.11 -14.13
C PRO A 44 3.90 -20.87 -14.97
N LYS A 45 3.36 -20.82 -16.19
CA LYS A 45 3.53 -19.63 -17.04
C LYS A 45 2.78 -18.46 -16.40
N PRO A 46 3.43 -17.32 -16.11
CA PRO A 46 2.74 -16.15 -15.57
C PRO A 46 1.85 -15.52 -16.65
N ASP A 47 0.80 -14.84 -16.21
CA ASP A 47 -0.09 -14.05 -17.08
C ASP A 47 0.59 -12.77 -17.57
N ALA A 48 1.50 -12.21 -16.76
CA ALA A 48 2.42 -11.17 -17.18
C ALA A 48 3.73 -11.21 -16.40
N LEU A 49 4.79 -10.69 -17.03
CA LEU A 49 6.10 -10.55 -16.42
C LEU A 49 6.63 -9.13 -16.59
N TYR A 50 7.32 -8.62 -15.57
CA TYR A 50 8.00 -7.33 -15.65
C TYR A 50 9.42 -7.52 -16.17
N LEU A 51 9.68 -7.03 -17.38
CA LEU A 51 11.00 -7.05 -18.00
C LEU A 51 11.75 -5.78 -17.60
N ARG A 52 12.92 -5.92 -16.97
CA ARG A 52 13.81 -4.77 -16.72
C ARG A 52 14.49 -4.34 -18.01
N ASP A 53 14.61 -3.03 -18.18
CA ASP A 53 15.38 -2.41 -19.25
C ASP A 53 16.12 -1.20 -18.70
N GLY A 54 17.42 -1.35 -18.44
CA GLY A 54 18.25 -0.34 -17.78
C GLY A 54 17.68 0.14 -16.44
N GLY A 55 17.43 1.46 -16.33
CA GLY A 55 16.85 2.11 -15.14
C GLY A 55 15.33 1.98 -15.00
N GLY A 56 14.66 1.30 -15.93
CA GLY A 56 13.21 1.12 -15.96
C GLY A 56 12.79 -0.30 -16.32
N GLY A 57 11.67 -0.42 -17.02
CA GLY A 57 11.16 -1.69 -17.52
C GLY A 57 9.75 -1.59 -18.06
N ARG A 58 9.18 -2.74 -18.43
CA ARG A 58 7.83 -2.83 -18.97
C ARG A 58 7.18 -4.15 -18.61
N TRP A 59 5.86 -4.12 -18.50
CA TRP A 59 5.06 -5.34 -18.41
C TRP A 59 4.94 -5.98 -19.80
N GLN A 60 5.24 -7.27 -19.88
CA GLN A 60 4.90 -8.11 -21.01
C GLN A 60 3.72 -9.00 -20.60
N ALA A 61 2.53 -8.65 -21.07
CA ALA A 61 1.34 -9.46 -20.86
C ALA A 61 1.34 -10.65 -21.83
N ARG A 62 1.02 -11.85 -21.32
CA ARG A 62 0.85 -13.09 -22.10
C ARG A 62 -0.62 -13.40 -22.37
N ARG A 63 -1.52 -12.76 -21.64
CA ARG A 63 -2.97 -12.71 -21.88
C ARG A 63 -3.48 -11.29 -21.64
N PRO A 64 -4.71 -10.96 -22.08
CA PRO A 64 -5.34 -9.68 -21.72
C PRO A 64 -5.40 -9.50 -20.21
N LEU A 65 -4.84 -8.39 -19.73
CA LEU A 65 -4.99 -7.91 -18.36
C LEU A 65 -5.97 -6.73 -18.37
N PRO A 66 -6.85 -6.62 -17.36
CA PRO A 66 -7.65 -5.41 -17.17
C PRO A 66 -6.71 -4.25 -16.83
N LYS A 67 -7.17 -3.02 -17.13
CA LYS A 67 -6.40 -1.81 -16.79
C LYS A 67 -6.12 -1.76 -15.29
N THR A 68 -7.17 -1.96 -14.49
CA THR A 68 -7.12 -2.05 -13.04
C THR A 68 -7.98 -3.22 -12.57
N TRP A 69 -7.66 -3.80 -11.42
CA TRP A 69 -8.53 -4.74 -10.71
C TRP A 69 -8.41 -4.53 -9.20
N GLN A 70 -9.26 -5.19 -8.43
CA GLN A 70 -9.31 -5.04 -6.99
C GLN A 70 -8.68 -6.26 -6.29
N ILE A 71 -8.06 -5.99 -5.15
CA ILE A 71 -7.58 -7.01 -4.21
C ILE A 71 -8.09 -6.69 -2.81
N ARG A 72 -8.45 -7.72 -2.07
CA ARG A 72 -8.98 -7.63 -0.71
C ARG A 72 -7.98 -8.15 0.32
N TYR A 73 -7.81 -7.34 1.37
CA TYR A 73 -7.21 -7.75 2.63
C TYR A 73 -8.28 -7.74 3.73
N PRO A 74 -8.65 -8.89 4.31
CA PRO A 74 -9.46 -8.96 5.51
C PRO A 74 -8.69 -8.38 6.70
N GLY A 75 -8.78 -7.07 6.89
CA GLY A 75 -8.17 -6.37 8.02
C GLY A 75 -8.78 -6.80 9.35
N LEU A 76 -8.21 -6.31 10.45
CA LEU A 76 -8.68 -6.68 11.80
C LEU A 76 -10.08 -6.12 12.13
N TYR A 77 -10.46 -4.99 11.54
CA TYR A 77 -11.69 -4.26 11.86
C TYR A 77 -12.61 -4.07 10.65
N GLY A 78 -12.26 -4.65 9.49
CA GLY A 78 -13.02 -4.57 8.26
C GLY A 78 -12.20 -4.92 7.03
N ASP A 79 -12.89 -5.14 5.91
CA ASP A 79 -12.24 -5.45 4.63
C ASP A 79 -11.58 -4.20 4.04
N LEU A 80 -10.28 -4.28 3.79
CA LEU A 80 -9.53 -3.25 3.08
C LEU A 80 -9.46 -3.66 1.61
N VAL A 81 -10.02 -2.82 0.73
CA VAL A 81 -10.10 -3.11 -0.71
C VAL A 81 -9.25 -2.10 -1.46
N PHE A 82 -8.33 -2.61 -2.27
CA PHE A 82 -7.36 -1.79 -3.00
C PHE A 82 -7.45 -2.05 -4.48
N GLN A 83 -7.37 -0.98 -5.26
CA GLN A 83 -7.13 -1.07 -6.70
C GLN A 83 -5.65 -1.28 -6.98
N VAL A 84 -5.34 -2.20 -7.88
CA VAL A 84 -4.00 -2.45 -8.44
C VAL A 84 -4.00 -2.37 -9.96
N GLU A 85 -2.85 -2.07 -10.54
CA GLU A 85 -2.60 -2.12 -11.99
C GLU A 85 -1.13 -2.41 -12.30
N PRO A 86 -0.80 -2.93 -13.50
CA PRO A 86 0.58 -3.04 -13.95
C PRO A 86 1.08 -1.64 -14.30
N THR A 87 1.80 -1.00 -13.36
CA THR A 87 2.29 0.37 -13.54
C THR A 87 3.46 0.45 -14.54
N GLY A 88 3.92 1.65 -14.87
CA GLY A 88 5.17 1.84 -15.61
C GLY A 88 6.43 1.36 -14.87
N PHE A 89 6.29 0.96 -13.61
CA PHE A 89 7.35 0.39 -12.77
C PHE A 89 6.99 -1.05 -12.35
N LYS A 90 7.92 -1.70 -11.64
CA LYS A 90 7.73 -3.07 -11.15
C LYS A 90 6.63 -3.22 -10.09
N HIS A 91 6.16 -2.14 -9.45
CA HIS A 91 5.12 -2.22 -8.43
C HIS A 91 3.72 -2.20 -9.05
N THR A 92 2.74 -2.75 -8.33
CA THR A 92 1.35 -2.89 -8.79
C THR A 92 0.41 -1.86 -8.18
N GLY A 93 0.93 -0.87 -7.44
CA GLY A 93 0.12 0.09 -6.69
C GLY A 93 -0.11 -0.31 -5.22
N LEU A 94 0.42 -1.45 -4.77
CA LEU A 94 0.35 -1.88 -3.37
C LEU A 94 1.60 -2.67 -2.94
N PHE A 95 1.92 -2.60 -1.65
CA PHE A 95 2.99 -3.36 -0.99
C PHE A 95 2.35 -4.30 0.04
N PRO A 96 2.01 -5.55 -0.33
CA PRO A 96 1.22 -6.47 0.50
C PRO A 96 1.87 -6.81 1.84
N GLU A 97 3.20 -6.79 1.90
CA GLU A 97 3.98 -7.00 3.12
C GLU A 97 3.68 -5.96 4.21
N GLN A 98 3.29 -4.74 3.83
CA GLN A 98 2.94 -3.67 4.76
C GLN A 98 1.63 -3.95 5.52
N ALA A 99 0.84 -4.95 5.12
CA ALA A 99 -0.37 -5.33 5.83
C ALA A 99 -0.13 -5.73 7.29
N ALA A 100 1.04 -6.26 7.61
CA ALA A 100 1.42 -6.53 9.00
C ALA A 100 1.57 -5.23 9.82
N ASN A 101 2.06 -4.16 9.20
CA ASN A 101 2.14 -2.83 9.82
C ASN A 101 0.76 -2.17 9.89
N TRP A 102 -0.09 -2.37 8.89
CA TRP A 102 -1.48 -1.89 8.92
C TRP A 102 -2.25 -2.51 10.08
N ASP A 103 -2.11 -3.82 10.30
CA ASP A 103 -2.72 -4.50 11.44
C ASP A 103 -2.17 -4.00 12.78
N PHE A 104 -0.86 -3.82 12.88
CA PHE A 104 -0.23 -3.24 14.06
C PHE A 104 -0.79 -1.86 14.40
N THR A 105 -0.79 -0.94 13.43
CA THR A 105 -1.32 0.41 13.59
C THR A 105 -2.82 0.40 13.91
N SER A 106 -3.59 -0.46 13.23
CA SER A 106 -5.02 -0.58 13.45
C SER A 106 -5.34 -1.00 14.88
N ARG A 107 -4.60 -1.96 15.45
CA ARG A 107 -4.79 -2.38 16.86
C ARG A 107 -4.61 -1.24 17.84
N ILE A 108 -3.58 -0.43 17.63
CA ILE A 108 -3.26 0.71 18.50
C ILE A 108 -4.36 1.77 18.41
N ILE A 109 -4.79 2.12 17.20
CA ILE A 109 -5.86 3.09 16.97
C ILE A 109 -7.15 2.60 17.63
N HIS A 110 -7.56 1.36 17.33
CA HIS A 110 -8.80 0.81 17.85
C HIS A 110 -8.81 0.75 19.38
N GLN A 111 -7.72 0.30 20.00
CA GLN A 111 -7.60 0.27 21.46
C GLN A 111 -7.74 1.67 22.09
N ALA A 112 -7.16 2.71 21.46
CA ALA A 112 -7.33 4.08 21.92
C ALA A 112 -8.79 4.56 21.76
N LYS A 113 -9.46 4.15 20.68
CA LYS A 113 -10.89 4.45 20.45
C LYS A 113 -11.80 3.76 21.46
N GLU A 114 -11.52 2.51 21.84
CA GLU A 114 -12.26 1.79 22.90
C GLU A 114 -12.13 2.50 24.27
N GLN A 115 -11.04 3.23 24.49
CA GLN A 115 -10.82 4.08 25.67
C GLN A 115 -11.48 5.47 25.56
N GLY A 116 -12.27 5.72 24.51
CA GLY A 116 -12.94 7.00 24.27
C GLY A 116 -12.01 8.13 23.84
N ARG A 117 -10.78 7.83 23.42
CA ARG A 117 -9.83 8.86 22.96
C ARG A 117 -10.17 9.32 21.55
N THR A 118 -9.85 10.57 21.26
CA THR A 118 -9.70 11.06 19.89
C THR A 118 -8.34 10.63 19.36
N VAL A 119 -8.28 10.17 18.11
CA VAL A 119 -7.05 9.70 17.46
C VAL A 119 -6.86 10.41 16.13
N ARG A 120 -5.76 11.16 16.01
CA ARG A 120 -5.34 11.82 14.76
C ARG A 120 -4.06 11.18 14.23
N VAL A 121 -4.10 10.71 12.99
CA VAL A 121 -2.97 10.04 12.35
C VAL A 121 -2.40 10.89 11.23
N LEU A 122 -1.07 11.02 11.15
CA LEU A 122 -0.35 11.60 10.02
C LEU A 122 0.35 10.48 9.25
N ASN A 123 -0.02 10.28 7.99
CA ASN A 123 0.62 9.34 7.08
C ASN A 123 1.46 10.11 6.04
N LEU A 124 2.79 9.93 6.11
CA LEU A 124 3.78 10.61 5.27
C LEU A 124 4.32 9.65 4.20
N PHE A 125 4.56 10.17 2.99
CA PHE A 125 4.90 9.36 1.82
C PHE A 125 3.84 8.29 1.57
N ALA A 126 2.58 8.72 1.67
CA ALA A 126 1.45 7.85 1.88
C ALA A 126 1.06 7.00 0.67
N TYR A 127 1.64 7.26 -0.50
CA TYR A 127 1.47 6.51 -1.74
C TYR A 127 -0.03 6.31 -2.08
N THR A 128 -0.44 5.08 -2.41
CA THR A 128 -1.82 4.72 -2.72
C THR A 128 -2.70 4.51 -1.48
N GLY A 129 -2.20 4.86 -0.29
CA GLY A 129 -3.04 5.01 0.91
C GLY A 129 -3.33 3.74 1.70
N GLY A 130 -2.54 2.67 1.58
CA GLY A 130 -2.71 1.43 2.35
C GLY A 130 -2.88 1.68 3.86
N ALA A 131 -1.93 2.40 4.47
CA ALA A 131 -1.98 2.73 5.88
C ALA A 131 -3.07 3.78 6.22
N THR A 132 -3.46 4.63 5.26
CA THR A 132 -4.57 5.59 5.41
C THR A 132 -5.91 4.85 5.53
N VAL A 133 -6.16 3.90 4.64
CA VAL A 133 -7.35 3.06 4.63
C VAL A 133 -7.42 2.24 5.92
N ALA A 134 -6.32 1.59 6.32
CA ALA A 134 -6.27 0.82 7.55
C ALA A 134 -6.54 1.69 8.81
N SER A 135 -5.93 2.87 8.88
CA SER A 135 -6.13 3.78 10.03
C SER A 135 -7.56 4.29 10.14
N ALA A 136 -8.18 4.63 9.01
CA ALA A 136 -9.58 5.06 8.97
C ALA A 136 -10.53 3.89 9.32
N MET A 137 -10.28 2.69 8.79
CA MET A 137 -11.04 1.47 9.13
C MET A 137 -10.98 1.13 10.62
N ALA A 138 -9.84 1.38 11.27
CA ALA A 138 -9.68 1.18 12.71
C ALA A 138 -10.41 2.22 13.58
N GLY A 139 -10.98 3.26 12.98
CA GLY A 139 -11.79 4.28 13.65
C GLY A 139 -11.04 5.56 14.01
N ALA A 140 -9.91 5.88 13.37
CA ALA A 140 -9.25 7.17 13.56
C ALA A 140 -10.20 8.34 13.22
N ASP A 141 -10.25 9.35 14.07
CA ASP A 141 -11.14 10.51 13.90
C ASP A 141 -10.65 11.45 12.79
N GLU A 142 -9.34 11.47 12.55
CA GLU A 142 -8.72 12.19 11.44
C GLU A 142 -7.52 11.40 10.92
N VAL A 143 -7.44 11.25 9.60
CA VAL A 143 -6.21 10.79 8.94
C VAL A 143 -5.73 11.87 7.97
N VAL A 144 -4.50 12.35 8.15
CA VAL A 144 -3.84 13.23 7.19
C VAL A 144 -3.00 12.37 6.27
N HIS A 145 -3.37 12.34 5.00
CA HIS A 145 -2.68 11.63 3.95
C HIS A 145 -1.82 12.61 3.15
N LEU A 146 -0.50 12.43 3.17
CA LEU A 146 0.45 13.31 2.49
C LEU A 146 1.33 12.54 1.52
N ASP A 147 1.30 12.95 0.26
CA ASP A 147 2.19 12.47 -0.79
C ASP A 147 2.47 13.59 -1.79
N ALA A 148 3.68 13.64 -2.37
CA ALA A 148 4.04 14.66 -3.36
C ALA A 148 3.34 14.45 -4.71
N SER A 149 2.89 13.23 -5.01
CA SER A 149 2.26 12.86 -6.27
C SER A 149 0.74 13.03 -6.22
N LYS A 150 0.22 14.00 -6.98
CA LYS A 150 -1.23 14.18 -7.18
C LYS A 150 -1.92 12.89 -7.68
N GLY A 151 -1.24 12.11 -8.50
CA GLY A 151 -1.75 10.82 -9.00
C GLY A 151 -1.92 9.80 -7.87
N MET A 152 -0.93 9.66 -6.99
CA MET A 152 -0.99 8.74 -5.85
C MET A 152 -2.07 9.16 -4.85
N VAL A 153 -2.18 10.46 -4.55
CA VAL A 153 -3.26 10.98 -3.70
C VAL A 153 -4.65 10.73 -4.33
N SER A 154 -4.78 10.82 -5.65
CA SER A 154 -6.03 10.47 -6.35
C SER A 154 -6.35 8.98 -6.23
N TRP A 155 -5.35 8.12 -6.34
CA TRP A 155 -5.51 6.66 -6.17
C TRP A 155 -5.87 6.31 -4.72
N ALA A 156 -5.25 6.95 -3.74
CA ALA A 156 -5.60 6.78 -2.34
C ALA A 156 -7.07 7.13 -2.04
N ARG A 157 -7.60 8.19 -2.66
CA ARG A 157 -9.05 8.49 -2.60
C ARG A 157 -9.90 7.35 -3.14
N GLN A 158 -9.52 6.76 -4.27
CA GLN A 158 -10.24 5.60 -4.83
C GLN A 158 -10.21 4.42 -3.87
N ASN A 159 -9.06 4.09 -3.27
CA ASN A 159 -8.94 2.98 -2.31
C ASN A 159 -9.78 3.19 -1.03
N VAL A 160 -9.87 4.43 -0.54
CA VAL A 160 -10.78 4.79 0.56
C VAL A 160 -12.23 4.55 0.20
N GLN A 161 -12.65 4.94 -1.02
CA GLN A 161 -14.02 4.70 -1.50
C GLN A 161 -14.30 3.21 -1.68
N LEU A 162 -13.36 2.46 -2.27
CA LEU A 162 -13.47 1.00 -2.46
C LEU A 162 -13.61 0.24 -1.14
N SER A 163 -13.00 0.76 -0.07
CA SER A 163 -13.10 0.18 1.27
C SER A 163 -14.33 0.65 2.05
N GLY A 164 -15.24 1.42 1.43
CA GLY A 164 -16.47 1.91 2.09
C GLY A 164 -16.24 3.02 3.12
N LEU A 165 -15.11 3.72 3.06
CA LEU A 165 -14.69 4.73 4.04
C LEU A 165 -14.89 6.16 3.54
N GLY A 166 -15.82 6.37 2.60
CA GLY A 166 -16.02 7.66 1.93
C GLY A 166 -16.44 8.81 2.86
N ASP A 167 -17.08 8.48 3.98
CA ASP A 167 -17.55 9.46 4.98
C ASP A 167 -16.51 9.73 6.09
N CYS A 168 -15.40 8.99 6.12
CA CYS A 168 -14.33 9.22 7.09
C CYS A 168 -13.62 10.55 6.84
N TYR A 169 -13.23 11.24 7.91
CA TYR A 169 -12.51 12.51 7.80
C TYR A 169 -11.03 12.29 7.45
N ILE A 170 -10.73 12.36 6.15
CA ILE A 170 -9.37 12.20 5.62
C ILE A 170 -8.93 13.49 4.93
N ARG A 171 -7.83 14.07 5.41
CA ARG A 171 -7.24 15.28 4.83
C ARG A 171 -6.12 14.92 3.87
N TYR A 172 -6.43 15.02 2.58
CA TYR A 172 -5.48 14.74 1.50
C TYR A 172 -4.65 15.98 1.16
N ILE A 173 -3.33 15.85 1.28
CA ILE A 173 -2.38 16.93 0.99
C ILE A 173 -1.44 16.47 -0.13
N VAL A 174 -1.30 17.30 -1.16
CA VAL A 174 -0.31 17.13 -2.22
C VAL A 174 0.78 18.17 -1.99
N ASP A 175 1.88 17.77 -1.36
CA ASP A 175 2.98 18.69 -1.01
C ASP A 175 4.27 17.91 -0.76
N ASP A 176 5.36 18.65 -0.70
CA ASP A 176 6.63 18.16 -0.18
C ASP A 176 6.49 17.82 1.31
N VAL A 177 6.94 16.61 1.66
CA VAL A 177 6.74 16.05 3.01
C VAL A 177 7.45 16.88 4.07
N LEU A 178 8.71 17.27 3.82
CA LEU A 178 9.52 18.02 4.77
C LEU A 178 8.94 19.41 5.00
N LYS A 179 8.62 20.14 3.93
CA LYS A 179 8.00 21.47 4.00
C LYS A 179 6.66 21.43 4.71
N PHE A 180 5.85 20.39 4.49
CA PHE A 180 4.58 20.23 5.20
C PHE A 180 4.81 20.02 6.70
N VAL A 181 5.70 19.11 7.07
CA VAL A 181 6.00 18.84 8.48
C VAL A 181 6.52 20.09 9.18
N GLU A 182 7.41 20.86 8.55
CA GLU A 182 7.87 22.14 9.09
C GLU A 182 6.72 23.13 9.34
N ARG A 183 5.76 23.23 8.41
CA ARG A 183 4.58 24.09 8.60
C ARG A 183 3.70 23.60 9.74
N GLU A 184 3.51 22.30 9.89
CA GLU A 184 2.73 21.73 10.99
C GLU A 184 3.40 21.97 12.35
N ILE A 185 4.73 21.87 12.41
CA ILE A 185 5.52 22.21 13.60
C ILE A 185 5.32 23.70 13.95
N ARG A 186 5.48 24.61 12.98
CA ARG A 186 5.27 26.06 13.19
C ARG A 186 3.84 26.40 13.63
N ARG A 187 2.85 25.64 13.15
CA ARG A 187 1.43 25.78 13.56
C ARG A 187 1.12 25.14 14.91
N GLY A 188 2.06 24.42 15.52
CA GLY A 188 1.84 23.71 16.77
C GLY A 188 0.88 22.51 16.64
N ARG A 189 0.64 22.00 15.42
CA ARG A 189 -0.24 20.84 15.23
C ARG A 189 0.39 19.58 15.84
N ARG A 190 -0.45 18.70 16.38
CA ARG A 190 -0.06 17.44 17.03
C ARG A 190 -0.92 16.31 16.49
N TYR A 191 -0.34 15.12 16.53
CA TYR A 191 -0.92 13.87 16.06
C TYR A 191 -0.63 12.78 17.09
N ASP A 192 -1.55 11.83 17.24
CA ASP A 192 -1.41 10.69 18.14
C ASP A 192 -0.57 9.57 17.51
N GLY A 193 -0.55 9.49 16.17
CA GLY A 193 0.28 8.55 15.41
C GLY A 193 0.88 9.20 14.18
N ILE A 194 2.14 8.85 13.88
CA ILE A 194 2.82 9.22 12.63
C ILE A 194 3.31 7.94 11.97
N ILE A 195 2.93 7.76 10.70
CA ILE A 195 3.40 6.70 9.81
C ILE A 195 4.31 7.37 8.78
N MET A 196 5.50 6.82 8.56
CA MET A 196 6.51 7.42 7.71
C MET A 196 7.22 6.34 6.91
N ASP A 197 7.04 6.37 5.59
CA ASP A 197 7.62 5.40 4.65
C ASP A 197 8.43 6.11 3.55
N PRO A 198 9.56 6.74 3.89
CA PRO A 198 10.30 7.56 2.94
C PRO A 198 10.94 6.68 1.85
N PRO A 199 10.93 7.12 0.57
CA PRO A 199 11.63 6.39 -0.48
C PRO A 199 13.15 6.44 -0.24
N ALA A 200 13.88 5.45 -0.78
CA ALA A 200 15.34 5.43 -0.72
C ALA A 200 16.00 6.65 -1.40
N TYR A 201 15.31 7.26 -2.37
CA TYR A 201 15.74 8.45 -3.10
C TYR A 201 14.54 9.40 -3.28
N GLY A 202 14.77 10.72 -3.15
CA GLY A 202 13.72 11.74 -3.37
C GLY A 202 13.12 12.36 -2.10
N LEU A 203 13.94 12.60 -1.08
CA LEU A 203 13.61 13.53 0.02
C LEU A 203 13.57 14.98 -0.46
#